data_AF-A0A5Q4FV22-F1
#
_entry.id   AF-A0A5Q4FV22-F1
#
_cell.length_a   1.000
_cell.length_b   1.000
_cell.length_c   1.000
_cell.angle_alpha   90.00
_cell.angle_beta   90.00
_cell.angle_gamma   90.00
#
_symmetry.space_group_name_H-M   'P 1'
#
loop_
_entity.id
_entity.type
_entity.pdbx_description
1 polymer ?
#
loop_
_entity_poly.entity_id
_entity_poly.type
_entity_poly.pdbx_seq_one_letter_code
_entity_poly.pdbx_strand_id
1 'polypeptide(L)'
;MAPQQCPVCGRFLKNDLVQSLAGSDQPCPRCEATLTAAMFGAGAAVGGGVDASVRPPDLAPEEVRDDGDVLAGWDVGADAAEIASWNHDRAPFPTDTVVVAAGAVLGGVLGATVTPARLKGAAIGAGLGAGVGAVVRQVWRLTE
;
A
#
# COMPACT_ATOMS: atom_id res chain seq x y z
N MET A 1 -3.37 -0.84 14.81
CA MET A 1 -4.82 -0.67 14.57
C MET A 1 -5.02 0.59 13.74
N ALA A 2 -5.68 0.48 12.59
CA ALA A 2 -6.08 1.65 11.82
C ALA A 2 -7.18 2.44 12.56
N PRO A 3 -7.22 3.78 12.46
CA PRO A 3 -8.23 4.59 13.12
C PRO A 3 -9.62 4.36 12.50
N GLN A 4 -10.60 4.04 13.33
CA GLN A 4 -11.99 3.79 12.91
C GLN A 4 -12.79 5.10 12.81
N GLN A 5 -13.75 5.16 11.89
CA GLN A 5 -14.62 6.32 11.69
C GLN A 5 -16.05 6.02 12.10
N CYS A 6 -16.73 7.00 12.70
CA CYS A 6 -18.16 6.91 12.95
C CYS A 6 -18.93 6.79 11.63
N PRO A 7 -19.80 5.77 11.46
CA PRO A 7 -20.55 5.57 10.20
C PRO A 7 -21.59 6.66 9.95
N VAL A 8 -21.99 7.41 10.97
CA VAL A 8 -23.01 8.46 10.87
C VAL A 8 -22.40 9.82 10.50
N CYS A 9 -21.30 10.21 11.14
CA CYS A 9 -20.72 11.55 10.97
C CYS A 9 -19.30 11.59 10.40
N GLY A 10 -18.70 10.44 10.10
CA GLY A 10 -17.36 10.32 9.51
C GLY A 10 -16.20 10.73 10.43
N ARG A 11 -16.47 11.08 11.70
CA ARG A 11 -15.42 11.47 12.65
C ARG A 11 -14.58 10.25 13.06
N PHE A 12 -13.26 10.42 13.10
CA PHE A 12 -12.34 9.46 13.69
C PHE A 12 -12.61 9.27 15.19
N LEU A 13 -12.74 8.01 15.61
CA LEU A 13 -12.96 7.61 16.98
C LEU A 13 -11.62 7.23 17.63
N LYS A 14 -11.50 7.48 18.95
CA LYS A 14 -10.35 7.01 19.73
C LYS A 14 -10.43 5.50 19.88
N ASN A 15 -9.28 4.82 19.85
CA ASN A 15 -9.22 3.36 19.99
C ASN A 15 -9.85 2.87 21.29
N ASP A 16 -9.70 3.61 22.40
CA ASP A 16 -10.31 3.26 23.69
C ASP A 16 -11.84 3.23 23.63
N LEU A 17 -12.45 4.16 22.89
CA LEU A 17 -13.90 4.19 22.68
C LEU A 17 -14.33 2.97 21.88
N VAL A 18 -13.60 2.62 20.82
CA VAL A 18 -13.89 1.44 20.00
C VAL A 18 -13.75 0.14 20.80
N GLN A 19 -12.74 0.03 21.67
CA GLN A 19 -12.56 -1.12 22.56
C GLN A 19 -13.69 -1.24 23.58
N SER A 20 -14.19 -0.12 24.10
CA SER A 20 -15.32 -0.13 25.05
C SER A 20 -16.64 -0.64 24.45
N LEU A 21 -16.79 -0.56 23.12
CA LEU A 21 -17.97 -1.09 22.41
C LEU A 21 -18.14 -2.60 22.54
N ALA A 22 -17.06 -3.33 22.82
CA ALA A 22 -17.13 -4.77 23.07
C ALA A 22 -17.92 -5.12 24.35
N GLY A 23 -18.00 -4.19 25.31
CA GLY A 23 -18.71 -4.39 26.58
C GLY A 23 -20.08 -3.73 26.66
N SER A 24 -20.33 -2.66 25.90
CA SER A 24 -21.59 -1.91 25.92
C SER A 24 -21.66 -0.90 24.77
N ASP A 25 -22.87 -0.56 24.34
CA ASP A 25 -23.11 0.52 23.38
C ASP A 25 -22.68 1.88 23.96
N GLN A 26 -22.10 2.74 23.12
CA GLN A 26 -21.58 4.05 23.53
C GLN A 26 -22.05 5.17 22.58
N PRO A 27 -22.35 6.38 23.08
CA PRO A 27 -22.74 7.49 22.22
C PRO A 27 -21.52 8.08 21.48
N CYS A 28 -21.72 8.50 20.23
CA CYS A 28 -20.69 9.22 19.49
C CYS A 28 -20.43 10.61 20.11
N PRO A 29 -19.18 10.99 20.42
CA PRO A 29 -18.85 12.30 21.02
C PRO A 29 -19.10 13.52 20.12
N ARG A 30 -19.63 13.34 18.90
CA ARG A 30 -19.91 14.44 17.96
C ARG A 30 -21.38 14.51 17.56
N CYS A 31 -21.96 13.39 17.18
CA CYS A 31 -23.33 13.34 16.68
C CYS A 31 -24.30 12.62 17.61
N GLU A 32 -23.83 12.16 18.78
CA GLU A 32 -24.62 11.47 19.81
C GLU A 32 -25.33 10.19 19.35
N ALA A 33 -25.10 9.75 18.11
CA ALA A 33 -25.59 8.48 17.61
C ALA A 33 -25.05 7.32 18.46
N THR A 34 -25.92 6.39 18.83
CA THR A 34 -25.57 5.17 19.54
C THR A 34 -24.70 4.30 18.65
N LEU A 35 -23.47 4.05 19.09
CA LEU A 35 -22.52 3.16 18.43
C LEU A 35 -22.63 1.78 19.07
N THR A 36 -22.73 0.75 18.24
CA THR A 36 -22.76 -0.65 18.69
C THR A 36 -21.56 -1.40 18.10
N ALA A 37 -21.12 -2.48 18.76
CA ALA A 37 -20.02 -3.31 18.26
C ALA A 37 -20.28 -3.85 16.84
N ALA A 38 -21.55 -4.15 16.51
CA ALA A 38 -21.95 -4.64 15.20
C ALA A 38 -21.64 -3.65 14.07
N MET A 39 -21.66 -2.33 14.34
CA MET A 39 -21.36 -1.30 13.35
C MET A 39 -19.89 -1.28 12.90
N PHE A 40 -18.98 -1.88 13.67
CA PHE A 40 -17.54 -1.91 13.40
C PHE A 40 -17.04 -3.31 13.02
N GLY A 41 -17.97 -4.24 12.79
CA GLY A 41 -17.69 -5.64 12.46
C GLY A 41 -17.20 -6.44 13.67
N ALA A 42 -17.42 -7.76 13.64
CA ALA A 42 -17.00 -8.72 14.67
C ALA A 42 -15.46 -8.85 14.86
N GLY A 43 -14.66 -7.92 14.30
CA GLY A 43 -13.20 -7.88 14.37
C GLY A 43 -12.63 -7.04 15.51
N ALA A 44 -13.45 -6.37 16.32
CA ALA A 44 -12.96 -5.54 17.44
C ALA A 44 -12.53 -6.34 18.69
N ALA A 45 -12.80 -7.65 18.72
CA ALA A 45 -12.60 -8.50 19.90
C ALA A 45 -11.36 -9.43 19.85
N VAL A 46 -10.43 -9.27 18.89
CA VAL A 46 -9.22 -10.11 18.86
C VAL A 46 -7.99 -9.29 19.19
N GLY A 47 -7.79 -9.10 20.50
CA GLY A 47 -6.47 -8.81 21.04
C GLY A 47 -5.65 -10.09 21.05
N GLY A 48 -4.62 -10.15 20.21
CA GLY A 48 -3.49 -11.05 20.36
C GLY A 48 -3.52 -12.29 19.48
N GLY A 49 -2.49 -12.41 18.63
CA GLY A 49 -2.05 -13.68 18.07
C GLY A 49 -2.02 -13.70 16.55
N VAL A 50 -0.81 -13.48 16.01
CA VAL A 50 -0.28 -13.94 14.72
C VAL A 50 -1.15 -13.77 13.47
N ASP A 51 -0.63 -12.99 12.53
CA ASP A 51 -0.71 -13.26 11.08
C ASP A 51 -1.90 -14.15 10.68
N ALA A 52 -3.10 -13.55 10.65
CA ALA A 52 -4.15 -14.08 9.80
C ALA A 52 -3.65 -13.88 8.37
N SER A 53 -2.85 -14.83 7.91
CA SER A 53 -2.56 -15.07 6.51
C SER A 53 -3.90 -14.88 5.80
N VAL A 54 -3.95 -13.86 4.96
CA VAL A 54 -5.01 -13.68 3.99
C VAL A 54 -4.95 -14.96 3.16
N ARG A 55 -5.73 -15.96 3.51
CA ARG A 55 -5.71 -17.26 2.86
C ARG A 55 -7.13 -17.56 2.47
N PRO A 56 -7.37 -18.06 1.25
CA PRO A 56 -8.65 -18.62 0.89
C PRO A 56 -9.06 -19.63 1.98
N PRO A 57 -10.31 -19.58 2.49
CA PRO A 57 -10.74 -20.35 3.65
C PRO A 57 -10.68 -21.88 3.47
N ASP A 58 -10.30 -22.37 2.29
CA ASP A 58 -10.57 -23.75 1.86
C ASP A 58 -9.33 -24.58 1.49
N LEU A 59 -8.10 -24.10 1.74
CA LEU A 59 -6.87 -24.84 1.39
C LEU A 59 -6.05 -25.28 2.62
N ALA A 60 -5.54 -26.52 2.59
CA ALA A 60 -4.72 -27.09 3.66
C ALA A 60 -3.29 -26.48 3.65
N PRO A 61 -2.61 -26.30 4.80
CA PRO A 61 -1.28 -25.67 4.92
C PRO A 61 -0.20 -26.24 3.98
N GLU A 62 -0.21 -27.55 3.77
CA GLU A 62 0.68 -28.25 2.84
C GLU A 62 0.47 -27.89 1.37
N GLU A 63 -0.76 -27.57 0.94
CA GLU A 63 -1.08 -27.36 -0.49
C GLU A 63 -0.53 -26.04 -1.07
N VAL A 64 -0.15 -25.07 -0.23
CA VAL A 64 0.38 -23.76 -0.68
C VAL A 64 1.91 -23.71 -0.65
N ARG A 65 2.59 -24.71 -0.08
CA ARG A 65 4.03 -24.62 0.22
C ARG A 65 4.97 -25.30 -0.77
N ASP A 66 4.48 -26.18 -1.65
CA ASP A 66 5.38 -27.08 -2.39
C ASP A 66 5.70 -26.68 -3.84
N ASP A 67 4.97 -25.76 -4.49
CA ASP A 67 5.17 -25.49 -5.93
C ASP A 67 5.97 -24.22 -6.27
N GLY A 68 6.51 -23.51 -5.27
CA GLY A 68 7.30 -22.27 -5.50
C GLY A 68 6.49 -21.07 -6.01
N ASP A 69 5.22 -21.29 -6.37
CA ASP A 69 4.24 -20.25 -6.65
C ASP A 69 3.51 -19.84 -5.37
N VAL A 70 3.84 -18.64 -4.89
CA VAL A 70 3.26 -18.04 -3.67
C VAL A 70 1.78 -17.69 -3.82
N LEU A 71 1.21 -17.80 -5.02
CA LEU A 71 -0.19 -17.53 -5.31
C LEU A 71 -1.00 -18.79 -5.63
N ALA A 72 -0.38 -19.98 -5.59
CA ALA A 72 -1.07 -21.23 -5.84
C ALA A 72 -2.32 -21.37 -4.94
N GLY A 73 -3.50 -21.48 -5.55
CA GLY A 73 -4.78 -21.64 -4.85
C GLY A 73 -5.60 -20.37 -4.66
N TRP A 74 -5.08 -19.20 -5.03
CA TRP A 74 -5.84 -17.94 -5.06
C TRP A 74 -6.60 -17.70 -6.38
N ASP A 75 -6.30 -18.50 -7.40
CA ASP A 75 -6.89 -18.51 -8.74
C ASP A 75 -8.03 -19.54 -8.88
N VAL A 76 -8.38 -20.25 -7.80
CA VAL A 76 -9.41 -21.28 -7.80
C VAL A 76 -10.77 -20.66 -8.13
N GLY A 77 -11.25 -20.91 -9.35
CA GLY A 77 -12.54 -20.42 -9.85
C GLY A 77 -12.44 -19.31 -10.89
N ALA A 78 -11.25 -18.72 -11.09
CA ALA A 78 -11.00 -17.79 -12.18
C ALA A 78 -10.66 -18.56 -13.46
N ASP A 79 -11.29 -18.20 -14.59
CA ASP A 79 -10.92 -18.79 -15.88
C ASP A 79 -9.63 -18.15 -16.44
N ALA A 80 -9.03 -18.79 -17.44
CA ALA A 80 -7.78 -18.31 -18.03
C ALA A 80 -7.90 -16.89 -18.63
N ALA A 81 -9.11 -16.44 -19.00
CA ALA A 81 -9.34 -15.09 -19.50
C ALA A 81 -9.40 -14.07 -18.35
N GLU A 82 -9.96 -14.44 -17.20
CA GLU A 82 -9.97 -13.65 -15.97
C GLU A 82 -8.56 -13.49 -15.40
N ILE A 83 -7.78 -14.57 -15.33
CA ILE A 83 -6.36 -14.52 -14.91
C ILE A 83 -5.54 -13.65 -15.88
N ALA A 84 -5.77 -13.78 -17.19
CA ALA A 84 -5.12 -12.92 -18.19
C ALA A 84 -5.51 -11.44 -18.04
N SER A 85 -6.68 -11.13 -17.47
CA SER A 85 -7.12 -9.76 -17.19
C SER A 85 -6.44 -9.16 -15.96
N TRP A 86 -5.95 -9.96 -15.02
CA TRP A 86 -5.21 -9.47 -13.85
C TRP A 86 -3.81 -8.97 -14.22
N ASN A 87 -3.22 -9.52 -15.29
CA ASN A 87 -2.01 -8.97 -15.93
C ASN A 87 -2.24 -7.58 -16.57
N HIS A 88 -3.47 -7.04 -16.53
CA HIS A 88 -3.76 -5.66 -16.91
C HIS A 88 -3.78 -4.66 -15.76
N ASP A 89 -3.38 -5.05 -14.55
CA ASP A 89 -3.02 -4.09 -13.49
C ASP A 89 -1.75 -3.33 -13.90
N ARG A 90 -1.92 -2.40 -14.85
CA ARG A 90 -0.95 -1.36 -15.15
C ARG A 90 -0.74 -0.61 -13.85
N ALA A 91 0.51 -0.53 -13.42
CA ALA A 91 0.90 0.28 -12.27
C ALA A 91 0.15 1.63 -12.34
N PRO A 92 -0.65 1.97 -11.31
CA PRO A 92 -1.66 3.04 -11.39
C PRO A 92 -1.08 4.44 -11.65
N PHE A 93 0.24 4.55 -11.68
CA PHE A 93 0.96 5.78 -11.94
C PHE A 93 2.12 5.48 -12.91
N PRO A 94 2.53 6.44 -13.76
CA PRO A 94 3.77 6.34 -14.50
C PRO A 94 4.95 6.50 -13.53
N THR A 95 5.21 5.46 -12.71
CA THR A 95 6.33 5.38 -11.76
C THR A 95 7.64 5.68 -12.49
N ASP A 96 7.74 5.25 -13.75
CA ASP A 96 8.81 5.55 -14.69
C ASP A 96 9.10 7.06 -14.81
N THR A 97 8.07 7.90 -14.91
CA THR A 97 8.22 9.35 -15.04
C THR A 97 8.58 9.98 -13.69
N VAL A 98 7.99 9.48 -12.60
CA VAL A 98 8.25 9.99 -11.24
C VAL A 98 9.70 9.74 -10.83
N VAL A 99 10.22 8.54 -11.07
CA VAL A 99 11.60 8.16 -10.69
C VAL A 99 12.62 9.00 -11.47
N VAL A 100 12.44 9.15 -12.78
CA VAL A 100 13.34 9.95 -13.63
C VAL A 100 13.26 11.43 -13.28
N ALA A 101 12.05 11.97 -13.05
CA ALA A 101 11.86 13.35 -12.65
C ALA A 101 12.46 13.64 -11.26
N ALA A 102 12.25 12.76 -10.29
CA ALA A 102 12.84 12.88 -8.96
C ALA A 102 14.38 12.82 -9.01
N GLY A 103 14.93 11.91 -9.80
CA GLY A 103 16.36 11.82 -10.06
C GLY A 103 16.92 13.13 -10.65
N ALA A 104 16.26 13.68 -11.68
CA ALA A 104 16.66 14.94 -12.30
C ALA A 104 16.62 16.13 -11.33
N VAL A 105 15.58 16.24 -10.50
CA VAL A 105 15.45 17.32 -9.51
C VAL A 105 16.56 17.22 -8.46
N LEU A 106 16.75 16.04 -7.85
CA LEU A 106 17.79 15.83 -6.84
C LEU A 106 19.18 16.08 -7.41
N GLY A 107 19.46 15.54 -8.59
CA GLY A 107 20.72 15.76 -9.29
C GLY A 107 20.96 17.24 -9.57
N GLY A 108 19.95 17.99 -10.02
CA GLY A 108 20.05 19.42 -10.27
C GLY A 108 20.34 20.24 -9.00
N VAL A 109 19.68 19.91 -7.89
CA VAL A 109 19.94 20.55 -6.58
C VAL A 109 21.37 20.29 -6.12
N LEU A 110 21.82 19.03 -6.15
CA LEU A 110 23.19 18.68 -5.80
C LEU A 110 24.20 19.40 -6.69
N GLY A 111 24.01 19.37 -8.01
CA GLY A 111 24.90 20.06 -8.96
C GLY A 111 24.99 21.57 -8.73
N ALA A 112 23.87 22.22 -8.37
CA ALA A 112 23.82 23.65 -8.06
C ALA A 112 24.57 24.00 -6.75
N THR A 113 24.61 23.08 -5.79
CA THR A 113 25.26 23.32 -4.49
C THR A 113 26.77 23.05 -4.49
N VAL A 114 27.23 22.07 -5.29
CA VAL A 114 28.63 21.62 -5.29
C VAL A 114 29.51 22.47 -6.22
N THR A 115 28.94 23.13 -7.23
CA THR A 115 29.72 23.89 -8.21
C THR A 115 29.59 25.40 -8.02
N PRO A 116 30.67 26.17 -8.26
CA PRO A 116 30.61 27.63 -8.22
C PRO A 116 29.76 28.20 -9.36
N ALA A 117 29.70 27.51 -10.49
CA ALA A 117 28.86 27.85 -11.64
C ALA A 117 27.46 27.20 -11.51
N ARG A 118 26.67 27.67 -10.53
CA ARG A 118 25.41 27.04 -10.09
C ARG A 118 24.46 26.61 -11.22
N LEU A 119 24.27 27.42 -12.26
CA LEU A 119 23.42 27.09 -13.41
C LEU A 119 23.96 25.92 -14.25
N LYS A 120 25.27 25.92 -14.53
CA LYS A 120 25.92 24.82 -15.27
C LYS A 120 25.95 23.55 -14.42
N GLY A 121 26.23 23.69 -13.12
CA GLY A 121 26.16 22.60 -12.16
C GLY A 121 24.79 21.95 -12.08
N ALA A 122 23.73 22.76 -12.00
CA ALA A 122 22.36 22.27 -11.98
C ALA A 122 22.02 21.47 -13.25
N ALA A 123 22.42 21.96 -14.43
CA ALA A 123 22.15 21.27 -15.69
C ALA A 123 22.87 19.91 -15.77
N ILE A 124 24.15 19.87 -15.40
CA ILE A 124 24.95 18.64 -15.38
C ILE A 124 24.40 17.65 -14.35
N GLY A 125 24.11 18.13 -13.15
CA GLY A 125 23.55 17.33 -12.07
C GLY A 125 22.18 16.76 -12.43
N ALA A 126 21.30 17.55 -13.04
CA ALA A 126 19.98 17.08 -13.49
C ALA A 126 20.09 16.01 -14.58
N GLY A 127 21.02 16.18 -15.53
CA GLY A 127 21.29 15.17 -16.55
C GLY A 127 21.78 13.84 -15.94
N LEU A 128 22.73 13.90 -15.01
CA LEU A 128 23.23 12.70 -14.31
C LEU A 128 22.12 12.02 -13.47
N GLY A 129 21.34 12.80 -12.73
CA GLY A 129 20.23 12.30 -11.94
C GLY A 129 19.14 11.63 -12.78
N ALA A 130 18.78 12.22 -13.92
CA ALA A 130 17.86 11.62 -14.88
C ALA A 130 18.43 10.33 -15.48
N GLY A 131 19.72 10.32 -15.82
CA GLY A 131 20.43 9.16 -16.34
C GLY A 131 20.43 7.97 -15.37
N VAL A 132 20.73 8.20 -14.09
CA VAL A 132 20.66 7.17 -13.05
C VAL A 132 19.23 6.65 -12.90
N GLY A 133 18.24 7.55 -12.86
CA GLY A 133 16.82 7.15 -12.81
C GLY A 133 16.42 6.25 -13.99
N ALA A 134 16.91 6.54 -15.20
CA ALA A 134 16.67 5.72 -16.39
C ALA A 134 17.38 4.35 -16.34
N VAL A 135 18.58 4.27 -15.77
CA VAL A 135 19.30 2.99 -15.59
C VAL A 135 18.60 2.11 -14.56
N VAL A 136 18.16 2.68 -13.42
CA VAL A 136 17.40 1.95 -12.40
C VAL A 136 16.13 1.35 -13.00
N ARG A 137 15.43 2.12 -13.86
CA ARG A 137 14.29 1.62 -14.64
C ARG A 137 14.67 0.45 -15.55
N GLN A 138 15.79 0.53 -16.25
CA GLN A 138 16.23 -0.53 -17.16
C GLN A 138 16.55 -1.82 -16.40
N VAL A 139 17.16 -1.73 -15.22
CA VAL A 139 17.47 -2.90 -14.38
C VAL A 139 16.18 -3.54 -13.85
N TRP A 140 15.23 -2.75 -13.37
CA TRP A 140 13.94 -3.27 -12.89
C TRP A 140 13.14 -4.00 -13.97
N ARG A 141 13.15 -3.49 -15.21
CA ARG A 141 12.53 -4.17 -16.36
C ARG A 141 13.21 -5.46 -16.80
N LEU A 142 14.44 -5.71 -16.36
CA LEU A 142 15.17 -6.95 -16.67
C LEU A 142 14.98 -8.02 -15.59
N THR A 143 14.44 -7.64 -14.43
CA THR A 143 14.17 -8.54 -13.32
C THR A 143 12.72 -9.02 -13.25
N GLU A 144 11.82 -8.39 -14.01
CA GLU A 144 10.47 -8.86 -14.31
C GLU A 144 10.47 -9.77 -15.55
#